data_AF-A0A4P1RXL0-F1
#
_entry.id   AF-A0A4P1RXL0-F1
#
_cell.length_a   1.000
_cell.length_b   1.000
_cell.length_c   1.000
_cell.angle_alpha   90.00
_cell.angle_beta   90.00
_cell.angle_gamma   90.00
#
_symmetry.space_group_name_H-M   'P 1'
#
loop_
_entity.id
_entity.type
_entity.pdbx_description
1 polymer ?
#
loop_
_entity_poly.entity_id
_entity_poly.type
_entity_poly.pdbx_seq_one_letter_code
_entity_poly.pdbx_strand_id
1 'polypeptide(L)'
;MKNVPFFSARKFNKIDEYTRFYHLKTLIKSKSEKVSTTSELAKLCGYKDAFKFNGHRKQFDELRRNVPVDYLNAIGIDLEELKRCAEVDMKEFERLKELQPLYPRYGIERIMPGIYNNIEIPDGTIEENAVEMVKSYAKEKMHRCNINYPSFKTIWIEPSGKVLTIYYPPTYRITKHMLIVEESGENIGQSNLR
;
A
#
# COMPACT_ATOMS: atom_id res chain seq x y z
N MET A 1 -29.94 9.13 -5.99
CA MET A 1 -28.89 9.12 -4.95
C MET A 1 -28.16 10.45 -5.03
N LYS A 2 -28.11 11.23 -3.94
CA LYS A 2 -27.34 12.49 -3.89
C LYS A 2 -25.84 12.13 -3.92
N ASN A 3 -25.08 12.72 -4.84
CA ASN A 3 -23.62 12.61 -4.87
C ASN A 3 -23.05 13.13 -3.55
N VAL A 4 -22.61 12.22 -2.69
CA VAL A 4 -21.80 12.59 -1.53
C VAL A 4 -20.43 12.98 -2.08
N PRO A 5 -19.95 14.22 -1.85
CA PRO A 5 -18.63 14.61 -2.33
C PRO A 5 -17.57 13.67 -1.75
N PHE A 6 -16.79 13.05 -2.62
CA PHE A 6 -15.67 12.22 -2.22
C PHE A 6 -14.54 13.14 -1.76
N PHE A 7 -14.28 13.18 -0.46
CA PHE A 7 -13.25 14.01 0.15
C PHE A 7 -11.97 13.18 0.35
N SER A 8 -11.28 12.88 -0.74
CA SER A 8 -9.94 12.27 -0.69
C SER A 8 -8.93 13.18 -1.39
N ALA A 9 -7.67 13.03 -1.02
CA ALA A 9 -6.60 13.49 -1.90
C ALA A 9 -6.77 12.78 -3.25
N ARG A 10 -6.78 13.56 -4.34
CA ARG A 10 -7.03 13.02 -5.69
C ARG A 10 -5.75 12.55 -6.37
N LYS A 11 -4.61 13.11 -5.96
CA LYS A 11 -3.30 12.87 -6.56
C LYS A 11 -2.29 12.43 -5.50
N PHE A 12 -1.46 11.47 -5.87
CA PHE A 12 -0.38 10.91 -5.06
C PHE A 12 0.89 10.79 -5.90
N ASN A 13 2.05 10.76 -5.26
CA ASN A 13 3.32 10.52 -5.97
C ASN A 13 3.43 9.03 -6.31
N LYS A 14 3.94 8.70 -7.49
CA LYS A 14 4.20 7.33 -7.91
C LYS A 14 5.70 7.08 -8.02
N ILE A 15 6.09 5.83 -7.81
CA ILE A 15 7.44 5.35 -8.09
C ILE A 15 7.25 4.27 -9.15
N ASP A 16 7.55 4.60 -10.41
CA ASP A 16 7.13 3.79 -11.55
C ASP A 16 7.77 2.38 -11.55
N GLU A 17 8.97 2.25 -10.99
CA GLU A 17 9.73 0.99 -10.96
C GLU A 17 9.50 0.14 -9.70
N TYR A 18 8.56 0.52 -8.82
CA TYR A 18 8.38 -0.19 -7.54
C TYR A 18 6.93 -0.51 -7.25
N THR A 19 6.69 -1.80 -6.96
CA THR A 19 5.42 -2.31 -6.47
C THR A 19 5.69 -3.12 -5.21
N ARG A 20 5.11 -2.71 -4.08
CA ARG A 20 5.25 -3.45 -2.82
C ARG A 20 4.65 -4.85 -2.97
N PHE A 21 5.42 -5.87 -2.55
CA PHE A 21 5.11 -7.29 -2.69
C PHE A 21 4.92 -7.78 -4.14
N TYR A 22 5.67 -7.23 -5.10
CA TYR A 22 5.53 -7.62 -6.50
C TYR A 22 5.71 -9.13 -6.72
N HIS A 23 6.80 -9.69 -6.20
CA HIS A 23 7.15 -11.10 -6.42
C HIS A 23 6.20 -12.02 -5.67
N LEU A 24 5.87 -11.70 -4.41
CA LEU A 24 4.88 -12.42 -3.63
C LEU A 24 3.49 -12.45 -4.28
N LYS A 25 2.98 -11.30 -4.72
CA LYS A 25 1.68 -11.21 -5.43
C LYS A 25 1.69 -12.02 -6.72
N THR A 26 2.78 -11.92 -7.48
CA THR A 26 2.94 -12.64 -8.76
C THR A 26 2.96 -14.14 -8.54
N LEU A 27 3.70 -14.63 -7.54
CA LEU A 27 3.71 -16.04 -7.16
C LEU A 27 2.30 -16.52 -6.81
N ILE A 28 1.63 -15.84 -5.85
CA ILE A 28 0.31 -16.23 -5.37
C ILE A 28 -0.71 -16.25 -6.51
N LYS A 29 -0.76 -15.17 -7.29
CA LYS A 29 -1.65 -15.06 -8.44
C LYS A 29 -1.40 -16.16 -9.47
N SER A 30 -0.13 -16.42 -9.83
CA SER A 30 0.20 -17.45 -10.83
C SER A 30 -0.18 -18.86 -10.40
N LYS A 31 -0.11 -19.17 -9.10
CA LYS A 31 -0.49 -20.45 -8.51
C LYS A 31 -2.00 -20.57 -8.39
N SER A 32 -2.64 -19.50 -7.92
CA SER A 32 -4.09 -19.33 -7.88
C SER A 32 -4.70 -19.61 -9.26
N GLU A 33 -4.26 -18.93 -10.30
CA GLU A 33 -4.82 -19.03 -11.67
C GLU A 33 -4.74 -20.44 -12.28
N LYS A 34 -3.78 -21.27 -11.84
CA LYS A 34 -3.64 -22.65 -12.30
C LYS A 34 -4.67 -23.62 -11.70
N VAL A 35 -5.38 -23.23 -10.65
CA VAL A 35 -6.41 -24.07 -10.03
C VAL A 35 -7.70 -23.97 -10.83
N SER A 36 -8.12 -25.11 -11.43
CA SER A 36 -9.21 -25.21 -12.39
C SER A 36 -10.60 -24.88 -11.82
N THR A 37 -10.84 -25.17 -10.54
CA THR A 37 -12.20 -25.14 -9.98
C THR A 37 -12.31 -24.24 -8.75
N THR A 38 -12.86 -23.03 -8.94
CA THR A 38 -13.08 -22.07 -7.84
C THR A 38 -13.98 -22.60 -6.72
N SER A 39 -14.95 -23.47 -7.04
CA SER A 39 -15.87 -24.05 -6.05
C SER A 39 -15.20 -25.07 -5.13
N GLU A 40 -14.25 -25.86 -5.64
CA GLU A 40 -13.47 -26.82 -4.85
C GLU A 40 -12.51 -26.09 -3.93
N LEU A 41 -11.81 -25.08 -4.45
CA LEU A 41 -10.94 -24.21 -3.67
C LEU A 41 -11.70 -23.46 -2.57
N ALA A 42 -12.91 -22.99 -2.87
CA ALA A 42 -13.79 -22.36 -1.89
C ALA A 42 -14.12 -23.31 -0.73
N LYS A 43 -14.47 -24.56 -1.02
CA LYS A 43 -14.75 -25.59 0.01
C LYS A 43 -13.53 -25.89 0.87
N LEU A 44 -12.35 -26.04 0.26
CA LEU A 44 -11.09 -26.25 0.98
C LEU A 44 -10.76 -25.09 1.92
N CYS A 45 -11.13 -23.88 1.55
CA CYS A 45 -10.94 -22.67 2.37
C CYS A 45 -12.10 -22.41 3.35
N GLY A 46 -13.05 -23.34 3.51
CA GLY A 46 -14.18 -23.23 4.45
C GLY A 46 -15.32 -22.30 4.00
N TYR A 47 -15.38 -21.92 2.72
CA TYR A 47 -16.44 -21.07 2.19
C TYR A 47 -17.66 -21.89 1.78
N LYS A 48 -18.84 -21.47 2.25
CA LYS A 48 -20.13 -21.99 1.79
C LYS A 48 -20.59 -21.36 0.48
N ASP A 49 -20.14 -20.14 0.20
CA ASP A 49 -20.50 -19.35 -0.96
C ASP A 49 -19.27 -19.06 -1.83
N ALA A 50 -19.27 -19.61 -3.05
CA ALA A 50 -18.20 -19.45 -4.03
C ALA A 50 -18.11 -18.02 -4.58
N PHE A 51 -19.21 -17.27 -4.61
CA PHE A 51 -19.20 -15.87 -5.08
C PHE A 51 -18.45 -14.98 -4.09
N LYS A 52 -18.76 -15.11 -2.80
CA LYS A 52 -18.01 -14.45 -1.72
C LYS A 52 -16.54 -14.85 -1.73
N PHE A 53 -16.25 -16.13 -1.93
CA PHE A 53 -14.88 -16.61 -2.05
C PHE A 53 -14.14 -15.94 -3.21
N ASN A 54 -14.75 -15.83 -4.39
CA ASN A 54 -14.11 -15.22 -5.55
C ASN A 54 -13.69 -13.75 -5.29
N GLY A 55 -14.53 -12.98 -4.58
CA GLY A 55 -14.17 -11.63 -4.15
C GLY A 55 -12.97 -11.61 -3.20
N HIS A 56 -12.93 -12.52 -2.23
CA HIS A 56 -11.80 -12.64 -1.30
C HIS A 56 -10.53 -13.18 -1.97
N ARG A 57 -10.66 -14.12 -2.91
CA ARG A 57 -9.56 -14.68 -3.68
C ARG A 57 -8.75 -13.60 -4.38
N LYS A 58 -9.42 -12.65 -5.04
CA LYS A 58 -8.75 -11.48 -5.64
C LYS A 58 -8.00 -10.65 -4.58
N GLN A 59 -8.60 -10.44 -3.42
CA GLN A 59 -7.95 -9.72 -2.31
C GLN A 59 -6.76 -10.49 -1.73
N PHE A 60 -6.82 -11.82 -1.72
CA PHE A 60 -5.71 -12.67 -1.29
C PHE A 60 -4.55 -12.59 -2.28
N ASP A 61 -4.84 -12.71 -3.58
CA ASP A 61 -3.84 -12.64 -4.66
C ASP A 61 -3.15 -11.25 -4.71
N GLU A 62 -3.89 -10.20 -4.34
CA GLU A 62 -3.37 -8.83 -4.25
C GLU A 62 -2.82 -8.47 -2.86
N LEU A 63 -2.81 -9.39 -1.89
CA LEU A 63 -2.42 -9.14 -0.49
C LEU A 63 -3.12 -7.94 0.16
N ARG A 64 -4.35 -7.64 -0.27
CA ARG A 64 -5.21 -6.59 0.33
C ARG A 64 -5.93 -7.07 1.60
N ARG A 65 -5.79 -8.36 1.91
CA ARG A 65 -6.35 -9.03 3.08
C ARG A 65 -5.40 -10.12 3.55
N ASN A 66 -5.46 -10.44 4.84
CA ASN A 66 -4.81 -11.63 5.40
C ASN A 66 -5.20 -12.86 4.60
N VAL A 67 -4.20 -13.65 4.20
CA VAL A 67 -4.36 -14.82 3.34
C VAL A 67 -4.36 -16.08 4.20
N PRO A 68 -5.41 -16.91 4.16
CA PRO A 68 -5.41 -18.17 4.90
C PRO A 68 -4.29 -19.11 4.45
N VAL A 69 -3.63 -19.79 5.40
CA VAL A 69 -2.62 -20.81 5.09
C VAL A 69 -3.24 -21.97 4.31
N ASP A 70 -4.48 -22.34 4.61
CA ASP A 70 -5.22 -23.37 3.86
C ASP A 70 -5.38 -22.99 2.38
N TYR A 71 -5.56 -21.70 2.08
CA TYR A 71 -5.60 -21.21 0.72
C TYR A 71 -4.25 -21.36 0.02
N LEU A 72 -3.15 -20.94 0.67
CA LEU A 72 -1.79 -21.06 0.15
C LEU A 72 -1.43 -22.53 -0.15
N ASN A 73 -1.77 -23.43 0.78
CA ASN A 73 -1.57 -24.87 0.62
C ASN A 73 -2.40 -25.42 -0.55
N ALA A 74 -3.67 -25.04 -0.65
CA ALA A 74 -4.58 -25.52 -1.68
C ALA A 74 -4.19 -25.07 -3.10
N ILE A 75 -3.52 -23.92 -3.24
CA ILE A 75 -2.95 -23.47 -4.53
C ILE A 75 -1.52 -23.97 -4.76
N GLY A 76 -0.97 -24.81 -3.86
CA GLY A 76 0.34 -25.44 -4.04
C GLY A 76 1.51 -24.48 -3.87
N ILE A 77 1.42 -23.53 -2.93
CA ILE A 77 2.54 -22.68 -2.54
C ILE A 77 3.40 -23.38 -1.49
N ASP A 78 4.68 -23.48 -1.80
CA ASP A 78 5.71 -23.86 -0.84
C ASP A 78 6.11 -22.63 0.00
N LEU A 79 6.23 -22.82 1.32
CA LEU A 79 6.60 -21.75 2.24
C LEU A 79 8.04 -21.25 1.98
N GLU A 80 8.95 -22.11 1.52
CA GLU A 80 10.31 -21.69 1.18
C GLU A 80 10.36 -20.91 -0.14
N GLU A 81 9.53 -21.25 -1.12
CA GLU A 81 9.29 -20.43 -2.32
C GLU A 81 8.76 -19.03 -1.94
N LEU A 82 7.76 -18.99 -1.05
CA LEU A 82 7.17 -17.75 -0.56
C LEU A 82 8.21 -16.86 0.15
N LYS A 83 9.03 -17.44 1.05
CA LYS A 83 10.11 -16.70 1.74
C LYS A 83 11.12 -16.11 0.77
N ARG A 84 11.55 -16.88 -0.24
CA ARG A 84 12.48 -16.37 -1.27
C ARG A 84 11.90 -15.20 -2.05
N CYS A 85 10.62 -15.26 -2.46
CA CYS A 85 9.98 -14.12 -3.10
C CYS A 85 9.97 -12.88 -2.19
N ALA A 86 9.68 -13.07 -0.90
CA ALA A 86 9.66 -11.97 0.05
C ALA A 86 11.04 -11.34 0.29
N GLU A 87 12.10 -12.15 0.28
CA GLU A 87 13.48 -11.66 0.34
C GLU A 87 13.83 -10.80 -0.88
N VAL A 88 13.37 -11.18 -2.07
CA VAL A 88 13.57 -10.38 -3.28
C VAL A 88 12.80 -9.06 -3.17
N ASP A 89 11.53 -9.09 -2.77
CA ASP A 89 10.71 -7.89 -2.54
C ASP A 89 11.40 -6.94 -1.53
N MET A 90 11.97 -7.47 -0.45
CA MET A 90 12.70 -6.68 0.55
C MET A 90 13.99 -6.07 -0.01
N LYS A 91 14.76 -6.83 -0.80
CA LYS A 91 15.98 -6.30 -1.46
C LYS A 91 15.66 -5.17 -2.42
N GLU A 92 14.57 -5.29 -3.19
CA GLU A 92 14.11 -4.22 -4.09
C GLU A 92 13.71 -2.97 -3.31
N PHE A 93 13.04 -3.13 -2.17
CA PHE A 93 12.68 -2.04 -1.27
C PHE A 93 13.91 -1.31 -0.71
N GLU A 94 14.90 -2.03 -0.17
CA GLU A 94 16.13 -1.41 0.35
C GLU A 94 16.94 -0.73 -0.77
N ARG A 95 17.03 -1.35 -1.96
CA ARG A 95 17.66 -0.72 -3.13
C ARG A 95 16.99 0.61 -3.47
N LEU A 96 15.65 0.65 -3.51
CA LEU A 96 14.92 1.89 -3.80
C LEU A 96 15.15 2.96 -2.73
N LYS A 97 15.26 2.56 -1.47
CA LYS A 97 15.55 3.46 -0.35
C LYS A 97 16.94 4.10 -0.47
N GLU A 98 17.91 3.37 -1.04
CA GLU A 98 19.25 3.89 -1.34
C GLU A 98 19.29 4.79 -2.58
N LEU A 99 18.41 4.59 -3.56
CA LEU A 99 18.35 5.33 -4.84
C LEU A 99 17.76 6.77 -4.74
N GLN A 100 18.00 7.47 -3.62
CA GLN A 100 17.65 8.90 -3.48
C GLN A 100 18.43 9.78 -4.49
N PRO A 101 17.88 10.91 -4.96
CA PRO A 101 16.65 11.57 -4.50
C PRO A 101 15.38 11.15 -5.27
N LEU A 102 14.24 11.23 -4.60
CA LEU A 102 12.92 11.19 -5.24
C LEU A 102 12.45 12.59 -5.66
N TYR A 103 11.49 12.64 -6.59
CA TYR A 103 10.97 13.87 -7.17
C TYR A 103 9.44 13.96 -7.01
N PRO A 104 8.92 14.37 -5.83
CA PRO A 104 7.48 14.45 -5.63
C PRO A 104 6.88 15.59 -6.46
N ARG A 105 5.67 15.37 -6.97
CA ARG A 105 4.84 16.37 -7.66
C ARG A 105 3.72 16.92 -6.77
N TYR A 106 3.40 16.22 -5.68
CA TYR A 106 2.28 16.56 -4.82
C TYR A 106 2.60 16.41 -3.34
N GLY A 107 2.18 17.40 -2.57
CA GLY A 107 1.89 17.28 -1.14
C GLY A 107 0.38 17.10 -0.91
N ILE A 108 0.01 16.75 0.31
CA ILE A 108 -1.36 16.59 0.76
C ILE A 108 -1.52 17.39 2.04
N GLU A 109 -2.38 18.40 2.02
CA GLU A 109 -2.85 19.11 3.19
C GLU A 109 -4.04 18.34 3.81
N ARG A 110 -4.04 18.18 5.13
CA ARG A 110 -5.18 17.68 5.89
C ARG A 110 -5.84 18.84 6.61
N ILE A 111 -6.97 19.31 6.07
CA ILE A 111 -7.76 20.40 6.66
C ILE A 111 -8.47 19.90 7.92
N MET A 112 -9.10 18.72 7.83
CA MET A 112 -9.76 18.05 8.95
C MET A 112 -9.84 16.53 8.70
N PRO A 113 -10.30 15.70 9.65
CA PRO A 113 -10.51 14.28 9.38
C PRO A 113 -11.38 14.06 8.15
N GLY A 114 -10.81 13.40 7.14
CA GLY A 114 -11.50 13.09 5.90
C GLY A 114 -11.70 14.25 4.95
N ILE A 115 -11.04 15.41 5.13
CA ILE A 115 -11.01 16.48 4.13
C ILE A 115 -9.56 16.83 3.84
N TYR A 116 -9.18 16.66 2.58
CA TYR A 116 -7.80 16.80 2.10
C TYR A 116 -7.74 17.69 0.87
N ASN A 117 -6.65 18.43 0.73
CA ASN A 117 -6.28 19.18 -0.47
C ASN A 117 -4.93 18.70 -1.00
N ASN A 118 -4.70 18.89 -2.29
CA ASN A 118 -3.39 18.68 -2.89
C ASN A 118 -2.60 19.99 -2.91
N ILE A 119 -1.33 19.92 -2.53
CA ILE A 119 -0.35 20.99 -2.71
C ILE A 119 0.45 20.63 -3.96
N GLU A 120 0.50 21.49 -4.96
CA GLU A 120 1.31 21.25 -6.16
C GLU A 120 2.78 21.59 -5.88
N ILE A 121 3.67 20.69 -6.29
CA ILE A 121 5.12 20.83 -6.13
C ILE A 121 5.69 20.96 -7.55
N PRO A 122 6.57 21.94 -7.82
CA PRO A 122 7.16 22.12 -9.14
C PRO A 122 7.85 20.85 -9.64
N ASP A 123 7.66 20.53 -10.91
CA ASP A 123 8.28 19.36 -11.53
C ASP A 123 9.81 19.43 -11.42
N GLY A 124 10.43 18.28 -11.10
CA GLY A 124 11.89 18.19 -10.90
C GLY A 124 12.39 18.66 -9.53
N THR A 125 11.50 19.07 -8.62
CA THR A 125 11.88 19.37 -7.22
C THR A 125 12.31 18.09 -6.51
N ILE A 126 13.53 18.07 -5.96
CA ILE A 126 14.01 16.97 -5.12
C ILE A 126 13.24 16.91 -3.80
N GLU A 127 13.12 15.71 -3.23
CA GLU A 127 12.34 15.45 -2.02
C GLU A 127 12.68 16.38 -0.85
N GLU A 128 13.95 16.66 -0.60
CA GLU A 128 14.38 17.53 0.50
C GLU A 128 13.82 18.95 0.35
N ASN A 129 13.89 19.50 -0.86
CA ASN A 129 13.35 20.83 -1.17
C ASN A 129 11.82 20.84 -1.09
N ALA A 130 11.18 19.78 -1.58
CA ALA A 130 9.73 19.59 -1.49
C ALA A 130 9.25 19.54 -0.02
N VAL A 131 10.00 18.87 0.86
CA VAL A 131 9.69 18.82 2.30
C VAL A 131 9.76 20.22 2.92
N GLU A 132 10.79 21.02 2.62
CA GLU A 132 10.89 22.38 3.17
C GLU A 132 9.81 23.33 2.63
N MET A 133 9.42 23.17 1.36
CA MET A 133 8.27 23.89 0.78
C MET A 133 6.98 23.57 1.52
N VAL A 134 6.65 22.28 1.65
CA VAL A 134 5.41 21.83 2.32
C VAL A 134 5.44 22.15 3.82
N LYS A 135 6.61 22.15 4.46
CA LYS A 135 6.81 22.57 5.85
C LYS A 135 6.57 24.06 6.07
N SER A 136 7.00 24.90 5.13
CA SER A 136 6.70 26.33 5.17
C SER A 136 5.20 26.57 5.04
N TYR A 137 4.55 25.87 4.09
CA TYR A 137 3.10 25.88 3.93
C TYR A 137 2.36 25.40 5.19
N ALA A 138 2.77 24.29 5.80
CA ALA A 138 2.15 23.71 6.99
C ALA A 138 2.20 24.66 8.19
N LYS A 139 3.31 25.40 8.36
CA LYS A 139 3.47 26.43 9.38
C LYS A 139 2.55 27.62 9.14
N GLU A 140 2.48 28.11 7.90
CA GLU A 140 1.63 29.25 7.54
C GLU A 140 0.14 28.94 7.72
N LYS A 141 -0.30 27.78 7.25
CA LYS A 141 -1.71 27.36 7.33
C LYS A 141 -2.10 26.75 8.66
N MET A 142 -1.14 26.48 9.54
CA MET A 142 -1.34 25.76 10.80
C MET A 142 -2.01 24.39 10.61
N HIS A 143 -1.75 23.72 9.47
CA HIS A 143 -2.36 22.44 9.09
C HIS A 143 -1.32 21.34 8.97
N ARG A 144 -1.73 20.10 9.29
CA ARG A 144 -0.88 18.93 9.07
C ARG A 144 -0.83 18.60 7.59
N CYS A 145 0.37 18.38 7.08
CA CYS A 145 0.60 18.00 5.69
C CYS A 145 1.34 16.66 5.60
N ASN A 146 1.37 16.07 4.41
CA ASN A 146 2.27 14.98 4.09
C ASN A 146 2.69 14.97 2.62
N ILE A 147 3.82 14.33 2.32
CA ILE A 147 4.19 13.90 0.98
C ILE A 147 4.10 12.37 0.97
N ASN A 148 3.20 11.83 0.17
CA ASN A 148 2.91 10.40 0.15
C ASN A 148 3.41 9.74 -1.15
N TYR A 149 4.19 8.66 -1.00
CA TYR A 149 4.52 7.68 -2.02
C TYR A 149 3.85 6.36 -1.61
N PRO A 150 2.62 6.09 -2.09
CA PRO A 150 1.88 4.90 -1.72
C PRO A 150 2.73 3.64 -1.88
N SER A 151 2.61 2.71 -0.95
CA SER A 151 3.37 1.46 -0.92
C SER A 151 4.88 1.59 -0.63
N PHE A 152 5.45 2.80 -0.51
CA PHE A 152 6.88 3.00 -0.21
C PHE A 152 7.14 3.80 1.07
N LYS A 153 6.70 5.07 1.15
CA LYS A 153 6.85 5.90 2.34
C LYS A 153 5.87 7.08 2.39
N THR A 154 5.67 7.60 3.58
CA THR A 154 4.99 8.88 3.81
C THR A 154 5.85 9.78 4.69
N ILE A 155 5.99 11.03 4.28
CA ILE A 155 6.67 12.08 5.04
C ILE A 155 5.60 12.98 5.64
N TRP A 156 5.36 12.84 6.94
CA TRP A 156 4.43 13.67 7.71
C TRP A 156 5.09 14.96 8.16
N ILE A 157 4.36 16.05 8.02
CA ILE A 157 4.84 17.40 8.32
C ILE A 157 3.80 18.07 9.23
N GLU A 158 4.17 18.31 10.48
CA GLU A 158 3.31 18.94 11.47
C GLU A 158 3.34 20.48 11.35
N PRO A 159 2.29 21.18 11.83
CA PRO A 159 2.26 22.65 11.88
C PRO A 159 3.45 23.29 12.62
N SER A 160 4.05 22.58 13.58
CA SER A 160 5.26 23.03 14.29
C SER A 160 6.52 23.01 13.42
N GLY A 161 6.45 22.39 12.25
CA GLY A 161 7.60 22.10 11.39
C GLY A 161 8.32 20.80 11.71
N LYS A 162 7.81 19.98 12.64
CA LYS A 162 8.32 18.63 12.88
C LYS A 162 8.05 17.75 11.65
N VAL A 163 9.08 17.04 11.20
CA VAL A 163 9.00 16.09 10.09
C VAL A 163 9.17 14.68 10.63
N LEU A 164 8.33 13.75 10.17
CA LEU A 164 8.40 12.33 10.48
C LEU A 164 8.25 11.52 9.20
N THR A 165 9.21 10.65 8.92
CA THR A 165 9.14 9.74 7.77
C THR A 165 8.76 8.34 8.24
N ILE A 166 7.72 7.78 7.63
CA ILE A 166 7.27 6.40 7.85
C ILE A 166 7.52 5.62 6.56
N TYR A 167 8.27 4.53 6.64
CA TYR A 167 8.51 3.62 5.54
C TYR A 167 7.54 2.43 5.59
N TYR A 168 7.20 1.89 4.43
CA TYR A 168 6.31 0.74 4.25
C TYR A 168 7.07 -0.44 3.63
N PRO A 169 8.00 -1.07 4.37
CA PRO A 169 8.69 -2.25 3.87
C PRO A 169 7.66 -3.36 3.54
N PRO A 170 7.99 -4.28 2.62
CA PRO A 170 7.15 -5.46 2.34
C PRO A 170 7.29 -6.51 3.46
N THR A 171 6.99 -6.11 4.69
CA THR A 171 7.01 -6.94 5.89
C THR A 171 5.76 -7.79 5.98
N TYR A 172 5.97 -9.06 6.32
CA TYR A 172 4.91 -10.03 6.50
C TYR A 172 5.23 -10.93 7.69
N ARG A 173 4.19 -11.58 8.21
CA ARG A 173 4.32 -12.66 9.18
C ARG A 173 3.42 -13.81 8.80
N ILE A 174 3.91 -15.02 9.00
CA ILE A 174 3.12 -16.24 8.84
C ILE A 174 2.82 -16.78 10.23
N THR A 175 1.53 -16.93 10.50
CA THR A 175 1.02 -17.62 11.69
C THR A 175 0.60 -19.02 11.30
N LYS A 176 0.16 -19.85 12.27
CA LYS A 176 -0.41 -21.17 11.98
C LYS A 176 -1.56 -21.13 10.97
N HIS A 177 -2.30 -20.02 10.88
CA HIS A 177 -3.55 -19.93 10.12
C HIS A 177 -3.52 -18.91 8.99
N MET A 178 -2.64 -17.92 9.05
CA MET A 178 -2.68 -16.75 8.16
C MET A 178 -1.29 -16.25 7.80
N LEU A 179 -1.12 -15.86 6.54
CA LEU A 179 -0.16 -14.87 6.08
C LEU A 179 -0.76 -13.49 6.29
N ILE A 180 -0.05 -12.63 7.02
CA ILE A 180 -0.46 -11.27 7.37
C ILE A 180 0.60 -10.31 6.84
N VAL A 181 0.19 -9.35 6.02
CA VAL A 181 1.05 -8.27 5.53
C VAL A 181 0.80 -6.99 6.33
N GLU A 182 1.83 -6.18 6.53
CA GLU A 182 1.68 -4.88 7.22
C GLU A 182 1.07 -3.81 6.29
N GLU A 183 0.65 -2.68 6.84
CA GLU A 183 -0.02 -1.61 6.08
C GLU A 183 0.91 -0.93 5.04
N SER A 184 0.33 -0.49 3.90
CA SER A 184 1.05 0.02 2.72
C SER A 184 1.04 1.55 2.57
N GLY A 185 0.42 2.30 3.48
CA GLY A 185 0.20 3.75 3.31
C GLY A 185 -0.75 4.13 2.16
N GLU A 186 -1.31 3.16 1.42
CA GLU A 186 -2.22 3.40 0.28
C GLU A 186 -3.52 4.12 0.69
N ASN A 187 -3.94 3.97 1.95
CA ASN A 187 -5.14 4.60 2.49
C ASN A 187 -4.89 6.01 3.04
N ILE A 188 -3.65 6.51 3.01
CA ILE A 188 -3.34 7.85 3.51
C ILE A 188 -3.98 8.90 2.60
N GLY A 189 -4.72 9.84 3.20
CA GLY A 189 -5.48 10.83 2.44
C GLY A 189 -6.79 10.28 1.87
N GLN A 190 -7.23 9.09 2.29
CA GLN A 190 -8.51 8.50 1.91
C GLN A 190 -9.42 8.38 3.14
N SER A 191 -10.71 8.65 2.95
CA SER A 191 -11.75 8.37 3.92
C SER A 191 -12.79 7.46 3.29
N ASN A 192 -12.91 6.26 3.85
CA ASN A 192 -13.93 5.30 3.47
C ASN A 192 -15.09 5.42 4.46
N LEU A 193 -16.28 5.80 3.98
CA LEU A 193 -17.51 5.58 4.74
C LEU A 193 -17.74 4.05 4.75
N ARG A 194 -17.69 3.46 5.95
CA ARG A 194 -18.09 2.06 6.17
C ARG A 194 -19.54 2.02 6.63
#